data_AF-A0AAU4XNN9-F1
#
_entry.id   AF-A0AAU4XNN9-F1
#
_cell.length_a   1.000
_cell.length_b   1.000
_cell.length_c   1.000
_cell.angle_alpha   90.00
_cell.angle_beta   90.00
_cell.angle_gamma   90.00
#
_symmetry.space_group_name_H-M   'P 1'
#
loop_
_entity.id
_entity.type
_entity.pdbx_description
1 polymer ?
#
loop_
_entity_poly.entity_id
_entity_poly.type
_entity_poly.pdbx_seq_one_letter_code
_entity_poly.pdbx_strand_id
1 'polypeptide(L)'
;MGLQGEGVADLPSGERLRVIFVHGTGVRRERFARLSDLVLDNLGSRLPQAEVSAVYWGDAHGASLGAGGVSIPRRGRARGPSDATPLDEEAAVWGLLLVDPLCELRVLAECGLQDDDIGAPGVLAEGRQVARALEALPAALSADPPASGIAQAAGGMANVLAAAQAVASAPEFGDACDTAVDAPAVRELVTSTARAVVAHALAAVGDEVVCTGDERDRLVDLVSARLGGTGRFPGERVGAVLGTLALRLTTQPVLDRWRTPLTTGAVPALGDILRYQARGGPLRDRLEQTIVSQDGPTVVIGHSLGGIALVDSCALAAIGQTALPQPQLLVTVGSQAPFLHELGALTGLPPSAGLPPGFPRWLNVYDRRDLLAYRAEPVFTDDSRVTDHEVSSRQPFPLSHSAYWKLDAVYDRIVKEIEASR
;
A
#
# COMPACT_ATOMS: atom_id res chain seq x y z
N MET A 1 11.05 -59.63 39.56
CA MET A 1 9.67 -59.30 39.13
C MET A 1 9.53 -57.79 39.31
N GLY A 2 10.10 -56.98 38.41
CA GLY A 2 9.47 -56.50 37.16
C GLY A 2 8.62 -55.26 37.53
N LEU A 3 8.81 -54.05 37.02
CA LEU A 3 9.25 -53.61 35.69
C LEU A 3 9.98 -52.26 35.77
N GLN A 4 11.04 -52.14 34.96
CA GLN A 4 11.71 -50.90 34.61
C GLN A 4 10.77 -50.09 33.69
N GLY A 5 10.52 -48.82 34.05
CA GLY A 5 9.86 -47.85 33.16
C GLY A 5 10.90 -47.26 32.21
N GLU A 6 10.60 -47.34 30.93
CA GLU A 6 11.47 -47.07 29.79
C GLU A 6 12.04 -45.65 29.81
N GLY A 7 13.34 -45.58 29.50
CA GLY A 7 14.12 -44.35 29.48
C GLY A 7 13.68 -43.42 28.36
N VAL A 8 13.63 -42.13 28.70
CA VAL A 8 13.86 -41.04 27.77
C VAL A 8 15.14 -41.38 27.00
N ALA A 9 15.04 -41.53 25.68
CA ALA A 9 16.22 -41.59 24.84
C ALA A 9 16.89 -40.21 24.89
N ASP A 10 17.83 -40.05 25.82
CA ASP A 10 18.74 -38.92 25.84
C ASP A 10 19.51 -38.91 24.51
N LEU A 11 19.44 -37.78 23.81
CA LEU A 11 20.38 -37.48 22.73
C LEU A 11 21.80 -37.67 23.28
N PRO A 12 22.72 -38.29 22.53
CA PRO A 12 24.10 -38.42 22.97
C PRO A 12 24.64 -37.05 23.37
N SER A 13 25.21 -36.98 24.57
CA SER A 13 25.74 -35.76 25.18
C SER A 13 26.71 -35.05 24.21
N GLY A 14 26.24 -34.00 23.55
CA GLY A 14 27.08 -33.17 22.68
C GLY A 14 26.35 -32.19 21.75
N GLU A 15 25.21 -32.57 21.15
CA GLU A 15 24.59 -31.76 20.10
C GLU A 15 23.25 -31.14 20.54
N ARG A 16 23.24 -29.82 20.74
CA ARG A 16 22.02 -29.04 21.03
C ARG A 16 21.31 -28.65 19.74
N LEU A 17 19.97 -28.73 19.74
CA LEU A 17 19.13 -28.18 18.67
C LEU A 17 19.41 -26.68 18.51
N ARG A 18 19.67 -26.24 17.29
CA ARG A 18 19.85 -24.83 16.94
C ARG A 18 18.60 -24.31 16.23
N VAL A 19 18.13 -23.14 16.63
CA VAL A 19 17.01 -22.44 15.97
C VAL A 19 17.50 -21.07 15.53
N ILE A 20 17.53 -20.84 14.22
CA ILE A 20 18.05 -19.60 13.61
C ILE A 20 16.88 -18.80 13.04
N PHE A 21 16.64 -17.62 13.59
CA PHE A 21 15.62 -16.69 13.14
C PHE A 21 16.19 -15.66 12.17
N VAL A 22 15.54 -15.49 11.02
CA VAL A 22 15.89 -14.51 9.98
C VAL A 22 14.68 -13.62 9.71
N HIS A 23 14.80 -12.34 10.05
CA HIS A 23 13.75 -11.37 9.78
C HIS A 23 13.79 -10.87 8.32
N GLY A 24 12.65 -10.46 7.76
CA GLY A 24 12.49 -10.12 6.35
C GLY A 24 12.59 -8.65 5.97
N THR A 25 13.15 -7.82 6.81
CA THR A 25 13.47 -6.44 6.43
C THR A 25 14.73 -6.04 7.17
N GLY A 26 15.60 -5.28 6.52
CA GLY A 26 16.71 -4.54 7.10
C GLY A 26 16.25 -3.36 7.94
N VAL A 27 15.15 -3.53 8.70
CA VAL A 27 14.64 -2.52 9.63
C VAL A 27 15.76 -2.04 10.53
N ARG A 28 15.71 -0.74 10.86
CA ARG A 28 16.65 -0.10 11.79
C ARG A 28 16.87 -1.00 13.00
N ARG A 29 18.14 -1.22 13.33
CA ARG A 29 18.65 -2.17 14.34
C ARG A 29 17.78 -2.29 15.61
N GLU A 30 17.24 -1.19 16.11
CA GLU A 30 16.34 -1.16 17.27
C GLU A 30 15.03 -1.94 17.09
N ARG A 31 14.38 -1.82 15.92
CA ARG A 31 13.12 -2.54 15.64
C ARG A 31 13.37 -4.02 15.45
N PHE A 32 14.50 -4.38 14.82
CA PHE A 32 14.95 -5.76 14.75
C PHE A 32 15.16 -6.32 16.16
N ALA A 33 15.92 -5.62 17.01
CA ALA A 33 16.23 -6.07 18.37
C ALA A 33 14.96 -6.38 19.17
N ARG A 34 14.01 -5.44 19.25
CA ARG A 34 12.75 -5.66 19.98
C ARG A 34 11.96 -6.87 19.49
N LEU A 35 11.95 -7.11 18.18
CA LEU A 35 11.24 -8.25 17.62
C LEU A 35 12.00 -9.56 17.84
N SER A 36 13.31 -9.56 17.63
CA SER A 36 14.13 -10.74 17.88
C SER A 36 14.05 -11.13 19.34
N ASP A 37 14.11 -10.19 20.29
CA ASP A 37 14.00 -10.48 21.72
C ASP A 37 12.69 -11.21 22.03
N LEU A 38 11.56 -10.72 21.50
CA LEU A 38 10.25 -11.38 21.65
C LEU A 38 10.24 -12.82 21.09
N VAL A 39 10.87 -13.02 19.92
CA VAL A 39 10.95 -14.34 19.29
C VAL A 39 11.85 -15.29 20.07
N LEU A 40 13.02 -14.81 20.49
CA LEU A 40 14.00 -15.57 21.28
C LEU A 40 13.40 -15.98 22.62
N ASP A 41 12.70 -15.08 23.33
CA ASP A 41 12.07 -15.38 24.61
C ASP A 41 10.96 -16.44 24.48
N ASN A 42 10.09 -16.30 23.47
CA ASN A 42 8.98 -17.26 23.27
C ASN A 42 9.46 -18.64 22.81
N LEU A 43 10.50 -18.70 21.98
CA LEU A 43 11.09 -19.98 21.57
C LEU A 43 11.92 -20.59 22.69
N GLY A 44 12.75 -19.79 23.38
CA GLY A 44 13.61 -20.26 24.47
C GLY A 44 12.82 -20.79 25.67
N SER A 45 11.69 -20.18 26.01
CA SER A 45 10.80 -20.66 27.07
C SER A 45 10.14 -22.00 26.73
N ARG A 46 9.88 -22.28 25.45
CA ARG A 46 9.28 -23.54 24.98
C ARG A 46 10.32 -24.61 24.64
N LEU A 47 11.53 -24.21 24.28
CA LEU A 47 12.64 -25.08 23.88
C LEU A 47 13.88 -24.81 24.75
N PRO A 48 13.85 -25.12 26.06
CA PRO A 48 14.91 -24.74 27.00
C PRO A 48 16.27 -25.40 26.72
N GLN A 49 16.29 -26.49 25.95
CA GLN A 49 17.50 -27.19 25.54
C GLN A 49 18.04 -26.74 24.17
N ALA A 50 17.33 -25.86 23.47
CA ALA A 50 17.72 -25.36 22.16
C ALA A 50 18.53 -24.06 22.27
N GLU A 51 19.50 -23.90 21.38
CA GLU A 51 20.18 -22.62 21.17
C GLU A 51 19.39 -21.80 20.14
N VAL A 52 18.72 -20.74 20.60
CA VAL A 52 17.94 -19.86 19.74
C VAL A 52 18.76 -18.60 19.45
N SER A 53 18.88 -18.24 18.17
CA SER A 53 19.64 -17.06 17.72
C SER A 53 18.91 -16.32 16.60
N ALA A 54 19.26 -15.05 16.37
CA ALA A 54 18.69 -14.24 15.30
C ALA A 54 19.79 -13.60 14.43
N VAL A 55 19.59 -13.59 13.11
CA VAL A 55 20.56 -13.05 12.14
C VAL A 55 20.17 -11.64 11.72
N TYR A 56 20.94 -10.66 12.17
CA TYR A 56 20.83 -9.30 11.68
C TYR A 56 21.66 -9.10 10.41
N TRP A 57 21.00 -8.76 9.30
CA TRP A 57 21.64 -8.54 8.00
C TRP A 57 21.40 -7.14 7.42
N GLY A 58 20.49 -6.36 8.01
CA GLY A 58 19.94 -5.13 7.43
C GLY A 58 20.98 -4.06 7.06
N ASP A 59 21.94 -3.78 7.94
CA ASP A 59 22.95 -2.74 7.67
C ASP A 59 23.92 -3.14 6.53
N ALA A 60 24.27 -4.43 6.43
CA ALA A 60 25.28 -4.90 5.48
C ALA A 60 24.68 -5.24 4.10
N HIS A 61 23.49 -5.84 4.09
CA HIS A 61 22.89 -6.39 2.89
C HIS A 61 21.57 -5.72 2.49
N GLY A 62 20.97 -4.91 3.36
CA GLY A 62 19.76 -4.15 3.08
C GLY A 62 19.96 -2.97 2.15
N ALA A 63 18.84 -2.42 1.70
CA ALA A 63 18.79 -1.26 0.83
C ALA A 63 18.97 0.03 1.63
N SER A 64 19.78 0.93 1.06
CA SER A 64 19.99 2.28 1.57
C SER A 64 20.03 3.28 0.43
N LEU A 65 19.61 4.51 0.68
CA LEU A 65 19.77 5.61 -0.27
C LEU A 65 21.25 6.00 -0.37
N GLY A 66 21.98 5.39 -1.31
CA GLY A 66 23.43 5.60 -1.46
C GLY A 66 23.84 7.05 -1.71
N ALA A 67 22.96 7.85 -2.31
CA ALA A 67 23.16 9.28 -2.53
C ALA A 67 22.27 10.15 -1.63
N GLY A 68 21.83 9.66 -0.47
CA GLY A 68 21.05 10.46 0.50
C GLY A 68 19.70 10.96 -0.02
N GLY A 69 19.14 10.31 -1.05
CA GLY A 69 17.84 10.66 -1.61
C GLY A 69 17.85 11.85 -2.59
N VAL A 70 19.01 12.22 -3.16
CA VAL A 70 19.08 13.28 -4.20
C VAL A 70 18.24 12.99 -5.46
N SER A 71 17.93 11.72 -5.72
CA SER A 71 17.03 11.31 -6.82
C SER A 71 15.56 11.62 -6.53
N ILE A 72 15.21 11.91 -5.29
CA ILE A 72 13.85 12.28 -4.91
C ILE A 72 13.69 13.76 -5.26
N PRO A 73 12.74 14.13 -6.14
CA PRO A 73 12.48 15.54 -6.44
C PRO A 73 12.09 16.27 -5.16
N ARG A 74 13.04 16.97 -4.54
CA ARG A 74 12.77 17.85 -3.41
C ARG A 74 12.35 19.18 -4.01
N ARG A 75 11.15 19.66 -3.71
CA ARG A 75 10.99 21.13 -3.66
C ARG A 75 11.97 21.61 -2.60
N GLY A 76 12.94 22.43 -3.00
CA GLY A 76 14.01 22.88 -2.10
C GLY A 76 13.42 23.36 -0.78
N ARG A 77 14.00 22.92 0.35
CA ARG A 77 13.65 23.25 1.75
C ARG A 77 12.16 23.56 1.97
N ALA A 78 11.39 22.64 2.56
CA ALA A 78 10.02 22.82 3.06
C ALA A 78 9.64 24.30 3.20
N ARG A 79 9.12 24.82 2.09
CA ARG A 79 8.76 26.20 1.86
C ARG A 79 7.33 26.32 2.39
N GLY A 80 7.08 27.33 3.22
CA GLY A 80 5.79 27.44 3.92
C GLY A 80 4.62 27.57 2.95
N PRO A 81 3.36 27.55 3.42
CA PRO A 81 2.21 27.84 2.57
C PRO A 81 2.32 29.20 1.84
N SER A 82 3.19 30.12 2.29
CA SER A 82 3.49 31.40 1.63
C SER A 82 4.39 31.30 0.39
N ASP A 83 4.94 30.13 0.08
CA ASP A 83 5.95 29.92 -0.95
C ASP A 83 5.47 28.98 -2.09
N ALA A 84 4.18 28.62 -2.09
CA ALA A 84 3.57 27.83 -3.15
C ALA A 84 3.55 28.64 -4.45
N THR A 85 3.89 28.00 -5.57
CA THR A 85 3.65 28.63 -6.87
C THR A 85 2.17 28.54 -7.23
N PRO A 86 1.62 29.42 -8.09
CA PRO A 86 0.22 29.34 -8.50
C PRO A 86 -0.18 27.96 -9.07
N LEU A 87 0.74 27.28 -9.79
CA LEU A 87 0.51 25.93 -10.30
C LEU A 87 0.42 24.87 -9.18
N ASP A 88 1.08 25.12 -8.05
CA ASP A 88 1.04 24.24 -6.89
C ASP A 88 -0.29 24.35 -6.15
N GLU A 89 -0.78 25.58 -6.01
CA GLU A 89 -2.10 25.87 -5.43
C GLU A 89 -3.21 25.27 -6.30
N GLU A 90 -3.09 25.40 -7.62
CA GLU A 90 -4.06 24.83 -8.55
C GLU A 90 -4.09 23.29 -8.48
N ALA A 91 -2.92 22.64 -8.52
CA ALA A 91 -2.82 21.18 -8.37
C ALA A 91 -3.34 20.69 -7.01
N ALA A 92 -3.09 21.47 -5.95
CA ALA A 92 -3.61 21.23 -4.61
C ALA A 92 -5.15 21.24 -4.57
N VAL A 93 -5.77 22.27 -5.15
CA VAL A 93 -7.24 22.40 -5.18
C VAL A 93 -7.86 21.26 -6.01
N TRP A 94 -7.27 20.90 -7.15
CA TRP A 94 -7.74 19.76 -7.92
C TRP A 94 -7.58 18.42 -7.18
N GLY A 95 -6.51 18.24 -6.41
CA GLY A 95 -6.38 17.08 -5.53
C GLY A 95 -7.51 16.96 -4.51
N LEU A 96 -7.98 18.09 -3.97
CA LEU A 96 -9.15 18.11 -3.08
C LEU A 96 -10.45 17.79 -3.84
N LEU A 97 -10.66 18.40 -5.00
CA LEU A 97 -11.85 18.17 -5.83
C LEU A 97 -12.00 16.72 -6.30
N LEU A 98 -10.90 16.02 -6.59
CA LEU A 98 -10.95 14.62 -6.99
C LEU A 98 -11.34 13.67 -5.84
N VAL A 99 -11.08 14.08 -4.59
CA VAL A 99 -11.54 13.35 -3.39
C VAL A 99 -12.97 13.74 -3.03
N ASP A 100 -13.29 15.03 -3.18
CA ASP A 100 -14.57 15.61 -2.82
C ASP A 100 -15.04 16.62 -3.89
N PRO A 101 -15.72 16.14 -4.95
CA PRO A 101 -16.13 16.99 -6.08
C PRO A 101 -17.10 18.12 -5.71
N LEU A 102 -17.80 18.03 -4.58
CA LEU A 102 -18.83 18.99 -4.16
C LEU A 102 -18.32 20.05 -3.18
N CYS A 103 -17.05 20.01 -2.78
CA CYS A 103 -16.52 20.89 -1.73
C CYS A 103 -16.63 22.38 -2.06
N GLU A 104 -16.45 22.78 -3.34
CA GLU A 104 -16.63 24.17 -3.79
C GLU A 104 -18.08 24.64 -3.66
N LEU A 105 -19.04 23.77 -3.99
CA LEU A 105 -20.47 24.08 -3.91
C LEU A 105 -20.92 24.28 -2.45
N ARG A 106 -20.40 23.48 -1.51
CA ARG A 106 -20.65 23.71 -0.07
C ARG A 106 -20.15 25.06 0.41
N VAL A 107 -18.95 25.47 -0.02
CA VAL A 107 -18.41 26.78 0.36
C VAL A 107 -19.30 27.90 -0.17
N LEU A 108 -19.79 27.79 -1.41
CA LEU A 108 -20.73 28.76 -1.98
C LEU A 108 -22.07 28.81 -1.23
N ALA A 109 -22.61 27.66 -0.84
CA ALA A 109 -23.82 27.58 -0.03
C ALA A 109 -23.66 28.28 1.33
N GLU A 110 -22.52 28.13 1.98
CA GLU A 110 -22.25 28.77 3.29
C GLU A 110 -21.91 30.28 3.17
N CYS A 111 -21.19 30.68 2.13
CA CYS A 111 -20.77 32.09 1.95
C CYS A 111 -21.95 33.03 1.65
N GLY A 112 -23.07 32.53 1.12
CA GLY A 112 -24.26 33.32 0.82
C GLY A 112 -25.15 33.64 2.02
N LEU A 113 -24.87 33.08 3.20
CA LEU A 113 -25.68 33.26 4.41
C LEU A 113 -25.27 34.48 5.26
N GLN A 114 -24.24 35.23 4.85
CA GLN A 114 -23.64 36.30 5.69
C GLN A 114 -24.18 37.72 5.44
N ASP A 115 -25.04 37.95 4.45
CA ASP A 115 -25.73 39.24 4.30
C ASP A 115 -27.15 39.15 4.90
N ASP A 116 -27.33 39.79 6.07
CA ASP A 116 -28.60 40.05 6.75
C ASP A 116 -29.48 41.06 5.96
N ASP A 117 -29.65 40.88 4.66
CA ASP A 117 -30.69 41.57 3.90
C ASP A 117 -31.77 40.56 3.51
N ILE A 118 -32.87 40.60 4.26
CA ILE A 118 -34.06 39.79 4.03
C ILE A 118 -34.53 40.07 2.60
N GLY A 119 -34.16 39.18 1.68
CA GLY A 119 -34.55 39.25 0.28
C GLY A 119 -36.06 39.42 0.16
N ALA A 120 -36.48 40.44 -0.60
CA ALA A 120 -37.89 40.70 -0.83
C ALA A 120 -38.58 39.42 -1.39
N PRO A 121 -39.71 38.97 -0.80
CA PRO A 121 -40.38 37.76 -1.25
C PRO A 121 -40.79 37.89 -2.73
N GLY A 122 -40.19 37.07 -3.59
CA GLY A 122 -40.53 36.97 -5.02
C GLY A 122 -39.39 37.17 -6.02
N VAL A 123 -38.17 37.51 -5.59
CA VAL A 123 -36.99 37.53 -6.49
C VAL A 123 -36.47 36.10 -6.64
N LEU A 124 -36.66 35.51 -7.82
CA LEU A 124 -36.07 34.20 -8.15
C LEU A 124 -34.54 34.37 -8.21
N ALA A 125 -33.80 33.63 -7.37
CA ALA A 125 -32.34 33.60 -7.42
C ALA A 125 -31.85 33.35 -8.86
N GLU A 126 -30.97 34.21 -9.36
CA GLU A 126 -30.40 34.09 -10.71
C GLU A 126 -29.68 32.74 -10.89
N GLY A 127 -29.20 32.13 -9.79
CA GLY A 127 -28.64 30.77 -9.76
C GLY A 127 -29.57 29.66 -10.27
N ARG A 128 -30.90 29.82 -10.24
CA ARG A 128 -31.82 28.84 -10.85
C ARG A 128 -31.68 28.74 -12.37
N GLN A 129 -31.07 29.73 -13.03
CA GLN A 129 -30.72 29.63 -14.43
C GLN A 129 -29.60 28.60 -14.66
N VAL A 130 -28.64 28.50 -13.74
CA VAL A 130 -27.55 27.50 -13.78
C VAL A 130 -28.12 26.09 -13.59
N ALA A 131 -29.08 25.90 -12.68
CA ALA A 131 -29.77 24.61 -12.51
C ALA A 131 -30.46 24.14 -13.80
N ARG A 132 -31.22 25.02 -14.47
CA ARG A 132 -31.85 24.71 -15.77
C ARG A 132 -30.82 24.40 -16.86
N ALA A 133 -29.70 25.12 -16.86
CA ALA A 133 -28.63 24.89 -17.82
C ALA A 133 -27.92 23.54 -17.57
N LEU A 134 -27.74 23.15 -16.31
CA LEU A 134 -27.17 21.84 -15.94
C LEU A 134 -28.12 20.69 -16.31
N GLU A 135 -29.43 20.86 -16.12
CA GLU A 135 -30.44 19.90 -16.58
C GLU A 135 -30.44 19.75 -18.12
N ALA A 136 -30.21 20.84 -18.85
CA ALA A 136 -30.13 20.84 -20.31
C ALA A 136 -28.75 20.40 -20.87
N LEU A 137 -27.72 20.28 -20.00
CA LEU A 137 -26.34 19.98 -20.38
C LEU A 137 -26.21 18.70 -21.21
N PRO A 138 -26.91 17.58 -20.90
CA PRO A 138 -26.79 16.36 -21.69
C PRO A 138 -27.18 16.54 -23.16
N ALA A 139 -28.27 17.27 -23.42
CA ALA A 139 -28.71 17.57 -24.77
C ALA A 139 -27.73 18.50 -25.49
N ALA A 140 -27.22 19.51 -24.79
CA ALA A 140 -26.28 20.48 -25.32
C ALA A 140 -24.92 19.86 -25.72
N LEU A 141 -24.37 18.96 -24.88
CA LEU A 141 -23.11 18.28 -25.16
C LEU A 141 -23.25 17.21 -26.24
N SER A 142 -24.39 16.51 -26.30
CA SER A 142 -24.66 15.50 -27.33
C SER A 142 -24.78 16.10 -28.74
N ALA A 143 -25.15 17.38 -28.84
CA ALA A 143 -25.28 18.11 -30.10
C ALA A 143 -23.97 18.77 -30.58
N ASP A 144 -22.85 18.62 -29.84
CA ASP A 144 -21.58 19.29 -30.10
C ASP A 144 -20.48 18.25 -30.46
N PRO A 145 -20.18 18.02 -31.75
CA PRO A 145 -19.21 16.99 -32.16
C PRO A 145 -17.81 17.14 -31.52
N PRO A 146 -17.24 18.37 -31.39
CA PRO A 146 -16.04 18.61 -30.58
C PRO A 146 -16.10 18.12 -29.12
N ALA A 147 -17.29 18.14 -28.48
CA ALA A 147 -17.44 17.74 -27.08
C ALA A 147 -17.12 16.25 -26.85
N SER A 148 -17.37 15.40 -27.84
CA SER A 148 -17.05 13.97 -27.76
C SER A 148 -15.55 13.71 -27.63
N GLY A 149 -14.73 14.47 -28.36
CA GLY A 149 -13.27 14.35 -28.30
C GLY A 149 -12.70 14.84 -26.97
N ILE A 150 -13.22 15.96 -26.44
CA ILE A 150 -12.79 16.52 -25.15
C ILE A 150 -13.23 15.63 -23.99
N ALA A 151 -14.42 15.03 -24.06
CA ALA A 151 -14.94 14.13 -23.02
C ALA A 151 -14.15 12.82 -22.89
N GLN A 152 -13.37 12.40 -23.90
CA GLN A 152 -12.50 11.21 -23.78
C GLN A 152 -11.50 11.33 -22.62
N ALA A 153 -11.04 12.55 -22.33
CA ALA A 153 -10.14 12.82 -21.21
C ALA A 153 -10.77 12.52 -19.84
N ALA A 154 -12.09 12.35 -19.76
CA ALA A 154 -12.83 11.97 -18.55
C ALA A 154 -13.52 10.60 -18.70
N GLY A 155 -12.97 9.70 -19.53
CA GLY A 155 -13.53 8.36 -19.76
C GLY A 155 -14.74 8.33 -20.70
N GLY A 156 -14.95 9.42 -21.44
CA GLY A 156 -15.98 9.52 -22.48
C GLY A 156 -17.24 10.26 -22.03
N MET A 157 -18.10 10.55 -23.02
CA MET A 157 -19.30 11.38 -22.81
C MET A 157 -20.24 10.79 -21.75
N ALA A 158 -20.43 9.46 -21.71
CA ALA A 158 -21.32 8.83 -20.75
C ALA A 158 -20.94 9.15 -19.29
N ASN A 159 -19.64 9.20 -18.97
CA ASN A 159 -19.16 9.54 -17.63
C ASN A 159 -19.43 11.00 -17.29
N VAL A 160 -19.19 11.91 -18.23
CA VAL A 160 -19.49 13.35 -18.04
C VAL A 160 -20.98 13.57 -17.80
N LEU A 161 -21.86 12.86 -18.52
CA LEU A 161 -23.30 12.95 -18.33
C LEU A 161 -23.76 12.39 -16.99
N ALA A 162 -23.21 11.26 -16.56
CA ALA A 162 -23.49 10.69 -15.24
C ALA A 162 -23.03 11.62 -14.11
N ALA A 163 -21.85 12.23 -14.25
CA ALA A 163 -21.32 13.21 -13.32
C ALA A 163 -22.20 14.47 -13.25
N ALA A 164 -22.69 14.98 -14.39
CA ALA A 164 -23.62 16.10 -14.42
C ALA A 164 -24.93 15.80 -13.66
N GLN A 165 -25.48 14.59 -13.83
CA GLN A 165 -26.67 14.14 -13.09
C GLN A 165 -26.39 14.02 -11.58
N ALA A 166 -25.23 13.50 -11.20
CA ALA A 166 -24.83 13.40 -9.79
C ALA A 166 -24.73 14.79 -9.15
N VAL A 167 -24.10 15.76 -9.81
CA VAL A 167 -24.03 17.15 -9.32
C VAL A 167 -25.41 17.80 -9.28
N ALA A 168 -26.24 17.62 -10.31
CA ALA A 168 -27.59 18.21 -10.36
C ALA A 168 -28.51 17.70 -9.24
N SER A 169 -28.30 16.46 -8.78
CA SER A 169 -29.09 15.84 -7.70
C SER A 169 -28.53 16.09 -6.30
N ALA A 170 -27.37 16.75 -6.19
CA ALA A 170 -26.72 17.02 -4.91
C ALA A 170 -27.41 18.19 -4.18
N PRO A 171 -27.72 18.06 -2.88
CA PRO A 171 -28.28 19.16 -2.10
C PRO A 171 -27.34 20.37 -2.06
N GLU A 172 -26.03 20.14 -2.02
CA GLU A 172 -25.00 21.20 -2.03
C GLU A 172 -25.11 22.10 -3.27
N PHE A 173 -25.49 21.54 -4.41
CA PHE A 173 -25.71 22.31 -5.64
C PHE A 173 -26.99 23.14 -5.56
N GLY A 174 -28.07 22.56 -5.01
CA GLY A 174 -29.33 23.26 -4.79
C GLY A 174 -29.17 24.46 -3.85
N ASP A 175 -28.51 24.24 -2.72
CA ASP A 175 -28.24 25.29 -1.73
C ASP A 175 -27.37 26.41 -2.33
N ALA A 176 -26.33 26.07 -3.09
CA ALA A 176 -25.49 27.05 -3.79
C ALA A 176 -26.25 27.82 -4.90
N CYS A 177 -27.26 27.22 -5.53
CA CYS A 177 -28.12 27.91 -6.48
C CYS A 177 -29.02 28.94 -5.80
N ASP A 178 -29.55 28.63 -4.62
CA ASP A 178 -30.45 29.51 -3.88
C ASP A 178 -29.70 30.71 -3.28
N THR A 179 -28.40 30.58 -3.00
CA THR A 179 -27.56 31.70 -2.53
C THR A 179 -27.01 32.62 -3.63
N ALA A 180 -26.97 32.17 -4.88
CA ALA A 180 -26.46 32.95 -6.00
C ALA A 180 -27.51 33.96 -6.53
N VAL A 181 -27.53 35.15 -5.92
CA VAL A 181 -28.53 36.20 -6.20
C VAL A 181 -28.05 37.31 -7.14
N ASP A 182 -26.74 37.40 -7.41
CA ASP A 182 -26.16 38.42 -8.27
C ASP A 182 -25.24 37.84 -9.36
N ALA A 183 -24.96 38.64 -10.39
CA ALA A 183 -24.15 38.20 -11.52
C ALA A 183 -22.73 37.70 -11.14
N PRO A 184 -21.99 38.31 -10.18
CA PRO A 184 -20.76 37.73 -9.64
C PRO A 184 -20.93 36.33 -9.02
N ALA A 185 -21.90 36.14 -8.13
CA ALA A 185 -22.16 34.85 -7.49
C ALA A 185 -22.58 33.78 -8.51
N VAL A 186 -23.38 34.16 -9.53
CA VAL A 186 -23.74 33.26 -10.64
C VAL A 186 -22.51 32.81 -11.43
N ARG A 187 -21.53 33.70 -11.68
CA ARG A 187 -20.28 33.32 -12.37
C ARG A 187 -19.42 32.36 -11.56
N GLU A 188 -19.34 32.57 -10.23
CA GLU A 188 -18.66 31.66 -9.32
C GLU A 188 -19.36 30.28 -9.30
N LEU A 189 -20.70 30.27 -9.19
CA LEU A 189 -21.51 29.06 -9.23
C LEU A 189 -21.32 28.28 -10.54
N VAL A 190 -21.32 28.94 -11.71
CA VAL A 190 -21.07 28.30 -13.01
C VAL A 190 -19.71 27.61 -13.02
N THR A 191 -18.67 28.31 -12.57
CA THR A 191 -17.29 27.80 -12.57
C THR A 191 -17.14 26.61 -11.63
N SER A 192 -17.65 26.71 -10.40
CA SER A 192 -17.58 25.63 -9.40
C SER A 192 -18.45 24.44 -9.78
N THR A 193 -19.61 24.65 -10.41
CA THR A 193 -20.45 23.57 -10.94
C THR A 193 -19.73 22.82 -12.06
N ALA A 194 -19.10 23.53 -13.00
CA ALA A 194 -18.34 22.90 -14.06
C ALA A 194 -17.15 22.09 -13.53
N ARG A 195 -16.42 22.62 -12.55
CA ARG A 195 -15.32 21.90 -11.89
C ARG A 195 -15.81 20.69 -11.11
N ALA A 196 -16.96 20.77 -10.43
CA ALA A 196 -17.57 19.64 -9.74
C ALA A 196 -17.93 18.51 -10.72
N VAL A 197 -18.55 18.83 -11.86
CA VAL A 197 -18.88 17.84 -12.91
C VAL A 197 -17.61 17.16 -13.44
N VAL A 198 -16.58 17.94 -13.77
CA VAL A 198 -15.31 17.39 -14.28
C VAL A 198 -14.59 16.56 -13.23
N ALA A 199 -14.50 17.03 -12.00
CA ALA A 199 -13.87 16.31 -10.90
C ALA A 199 -14.60 14.99 -10.62
N HIS A 200 -15.94 14.99 -10.65
CA HIS A 200 -16.75 13.81 -10.43
C HIS A 200 -16.60 12.79 -11.58
N ALA A 201 -16.49 13.25 -12.83
CA ALA A 201 -16.23 12.39 -13.98
C ALA A 201 -14.83 11.76 -13.94
N LEU A 202 -13.80 12.53 -13.57
CA LEU A 202 -12.43 12.04 -13.42
C LEU A 202 -12.31 11.06 -12.24
N ALA A 203 -12.92 11.37 -11.10
CA ALA A 203 -12.92 10.50 -9.92
C ALA A 203 -13.59 9.14 -10.19
N ALA A 204 -14.62 9.10 -11.04
CA ALA A 204 -15.30 7.87 -11.42
C ALA A 204 -14.44 6.94 -12.31
N VAL A 205 -13.47 7.49 -13.05
CA VAL A 205 -12.52 6.71 -13.87
C VAL A 205 -11.35 6.21 -13.01
N GLY A 206 -10.96 6.93 -11.96
CA GLY A 206 -9.96 6.48 -10.99
C GLY A 206 -8.55 6.39 -11.55
N ASP A 207 -7.84 5.29 -11.27
CA ASP A 207 -6.42 5.12 -11.64
C ASP A 207 -6.19 4.99 -13.17
N GLU A 208 -7.26 4.82 -13.96
CA GLU A 208 -7.21 4.74 -15.42
C GLU A 208 -7.34 6.11 -16.11
N VAL A 209 -7.42 7.21 -15.33
CA VAL A 209 -7.52 8.57 -15.89
C VAL A 209 -6.24 8.91 -16.66
N VAL A 210 -6.40 9.17 -17.97
CA VAL A 210 -5.37 9.75 -18.84
C VAL A 210 -5.83 11.15 -19.25
N CYS A 211 -5.58 12.12 -18.37
CA CYS A 211 -6.02 13.50 -18.54
C CYS A 211 -4.93 14.47 -18.09
N THR A 212 -4.51 15.36 -18.98
CA THR A 212 -3.63 16.48 -18.63
C THR A 212 -4.42 17.63 -18.00
N GLY A 213 -3.72 18.55 -17.31
CA GLY A 213 -4.33 19.78 -16.79
C GLY A 213 -5.03 20.59 -17.90
N ASP A 214 -4.40 20.70 -19.07
CA ASP A 214 -4.97 21.42 -20.21
C ASP A 214 -6.26 20.76 -20.75
N GLU A 215 -6.33 19.43 -20.80
CA GLU A 215 -7.51 18.71 -21.26
C GLU A 215 -8.67 18.79 -20.27
N ARG A 216 -8.36 18.63 -18.98
CA ARG A 216 -9.31 18.86 -17.88
C ARG A 216 -9.87 20.28 -17.95
N ASP A 217 -9.01 21.27 -18.14
CA ASP A 217 -9.41 22.67 -18.20
C ASP A 217 -10.28 22.97 -19.43
N ARG A 218 -9.95 22.38 -20.59
CA ARG A 218 -10.83 22.47 -21.79
C ARG A 218 -12.20 21.87 -21.53
N LEU A 219 -12.28 20.79 -20.75
CA LEU A 219 -13.56 20.19 -20.38
C LEU A 219 -14.32 21.09 -19.39
N VAL A 220 -13.64 21.72 -18.42
CA VAL A 220 -14.26 22.71 -17.53
C VAL A 220 -14.77 23.91 -18.33
N ASP A 221 -13.98 24.43 -19.27
CA ASP A 221 -14.35 25.57 -20.12
C ASP A 221 -15.58 25.21 -20.98
N LEU A 222 -15.61 23.99 -21.55
CA LEU A 222 -16.74 23.48 -22.31
C LEU A 222 -18.01 23.40 -21.46
N VAL A 223 -17.95 22.78 -20.27
CA VAL A 223 -19.11 22.67 -19.37
C VAL A 223 -19.56 24.07 -18.91
N SER A 224 -18.63 24.93 -18.51
CA SER A 224 -18.92 26.30 -18.08
C SER A 224 -19.64 27.12 -19.15
N ALA A 225 -19.21 27.02 -20.42
CA ALA A 225 -19.85 27.71 -21.53
C ALA A 225 -21.30 27.25 -21.75
N ARG A 226 -21.59 25.96 -21.51
CA ARG A 226 -22.96 25.42 -21.60
C ARG A 226 -23.84 25.79 -20.41
N LEU A 227 -23.23 26.09 -19.25
CA LEU A 227 -23.92 26.59 -18.07
C LEU A 227 -24.19 28.11 -18.10
N GLY A 228 -23.80 28.81 -19.18
CA GLY A 228 -24.02 30.25 -19.36
C GLY A 228 -22.81 31.13 -19.01
N GLY A 229 -21.62 30.55 -18.82
CA GLY A 229 -20.39 31.29 -18.59
C GLY A 229 -19.85 31.98 -19.85
N THR A 230 -19.34 33.21 -19.71
CA THR A 230 -18.76 34.00 -20.80
C THR A 230 -17.22 34.06 -20.80
N GLY A 231 -16.56 33.21 -20.01
CA GLY A 231 -15.10 33.13 -19.89
C GLY A 231 -14.64 32.70 -18.49
N ARG A 232 -13.33 32.48 -18.30
CA ARG A 232 -12.74 32.13 -16.99
C ARG A 232 -12.93 33.27 -16.00
N PHE A 233 -13.61 32.99 -14.90
CA PHE A 233 -13.69 33.88 -13.75
C PHE A 233 -12.91 33.22 -12.60
N PRO A 234 -11.85 33.86 -12.06
CA PRO A 234 -11.25 33.37 -10.84
C PRO A 234 -12.30 33.50 -9.73
N GLY A 235 -12.77 32.39 -9.17
CA GLY A 235 -13.67 32.40 -8.02
C GLY A 235 -12.92 32.89 -6.79
N GLU A 236 -12.73 34.20 -6.64
CA GLU A 236 -11.82 34.79 -5.64
C GLU A 236 -12.20 34.40 -4.20
N ARG A 237 -13.50 34.26 -3.89
CA ARG A 237 -13.99 33.89 -2.56
C ARG A 237 -13.78 32.40 -2.24
N VAL A 238 -14.24 31.52 -3.12
CA VAL A 238 -14.08 30.06 -2.98
C VAL A 238 -12.61 29.65 -3.06
N GLY A 239 -11.87 30.24 -4.01
CA GLY A 239 -10.45 29.97 -4.26
C GLY A 239 -9.57 30.35 -3.08
N ALA A 240 -9.86 31.42 -2.36
CA ALA A 240 -9.10 31.79 -1.16
C ALA A 240 -9.34 30.85 0.03
N VAL A 241 -10.60 30.47 0.28
CA VAL A 241 -10.99 29.55 1.37
C VAL A 241 -10.44 28.16 1.12
N LEU A 242 -10.68 27.61 -0.07
CA LEU A 242 -10.23 26.27 -0.44
C LEU A 242 -8.77 26.23 -0.84
N GLY A 243 -8.17 27.30 -1.36
CA GLY A 243 -6.72 27.35 -1.57
C GLY A 243 -5.97 27.19 -0.25
N THR A 244 -6.41 27.87 0.82
CA THR A 244 -5.82 27.73 2.16
C THR A 244 -6.08 26.34 2.77
N LEU A 245 -7.31 25.81 2.63
CA LEU A 245 -7.65 24.48 3.15
C LEU A 245 -6.96 23.37 2.36
N ALA A 246 -6.99 23.44 1.02
CA ALA A 246 -6.28 22.55 0.12
C ALA A 246 -4.79 22.62 0.44
N LEU A 247 -4.13 23.78 0.46
CA LEU A 247 -2.72 23.85 0.88
C LEU A 247 -2.48 23.24 2.27
N ARG A 248 -3.37 23.39 3.25
CA ARG A 248 -3.22 22.70 4.55
C ARG A 248 -3.41 21.19 4.49
N LEU A 249 -4.27 20.72 3.59
CA LEU A 249 -4.55 19.31 3.36
C LEU A 249 -3.60 18.66 2.32
N THR A 250 -2.98 19.43 1.44
CA THR A 250 -2.21 19.00 0.25
C THR A 250 -0.79 19.56 0.17
N THR A 251 -0.37 20.42 1.12
CA THR A 251 1.05 20.66 1.37
C THR A 251 1.75 19.32 1.55
N GLN A 252 3.07 19.33 1.36
CA GLN A 252 4.00 18.19 1.53
C GLN A 252 3.44 16.98 2.29
N PRO A 253 2.85 17.06 3.50
CA PRO A 253 2.15 15.92 4.11
C PRO A 253 1.23 15.07 3.25
N VAL A 254 0.55 15.51 2.17
CA VAL A 254 -0.24 14.59 1.31
C VAL A 254 0.52 14.03 0.13
N LEU A 255 1.33 14.80 -0.61
CA LEU A 255 2.24 14.20 -1.60
C LEU A 255 3.29 13.32 -0.92
N ASP A 256 3.79 13.71 0.25
CA ASP A 256 4.50 12.86 1.18
C ASP A 256 3.58 11.78 1.74
N ARG A 257 2.28 11.91 2.02
CA ARG A 257 1.45 10.74 2.45
C ARG A 257 1.23 9.71 1.35
N TRP A 258 1.31 10.10 0.08
CA TRP A 258 1.32 9.19 -1.06
C TRP A 258 2.73 8.61 -1.29
N ARG A 259 3.78 9.41 -1.03
CA ARG A 259 5.19 8.99 -1.18
C ARG A 259 5.83 8.39 0.07
N THR A 260 5.34 8.60 1.28
CA THR A 260 5.88 8.21 2.61
C THR A 260 5.64 6.73 2.85
N PRO A 261 4.48 6.14 2.47
CA PRO A 261 4.37 4.70 2.30
C PRO A 261 5.46 4.23 1.33
N LEU A 262 5.67 4.93 0.21
CA LEU A 262 6.65 4.57 -0.82
C LEU A 262 8.11 4.99 -0.57
N THR A 263 8.51 5.75 0.47
CA THR A 263 9.90 6.30 0.59
C THR A 263 10.48 6.27 2.00
N THR A 264 9.66 6.31 3.06
CA THR A 264 10.18 6.42 4.44
C THR A 264 9.69 5.30 5.37
N GLY A 265 8.54 4.67 5.07
CA GLY A 265 8.02 3.49 5.79
C GLY A 265 8.17 2.16 5.05
N ALA A 266 7.77 2.09 3.76
CA ALA A 266 7.82 0.86 2.97
C ALA A 266 8.98 0.79 1.97
N VAL A 267 9.70 1.89 1.68
CA VAL A 267 10.89 1.82 0.79
C VAL A 267 12.08 1.06 1.36
N PRO A 268 12.33 1.01 2.68
CA PRO A 268 13.34 0.09 3.18
C PRO A 268 12.94 -1.35 2.87
N ALA A 269 11.69 -1.75 3.14
CA ALA A 269 11.21 -3.11 2.92
C ALA A 269 11.12 -3.47 1.42
N LEU A 270 10.51 -2.62 0.59
CA LEU A 270 10.45 -2.81 -0.86
C LEU A 270 11.84 -2.74 -1.49
N GLY A 271 12.67 -1.80 -1.05
CA GLY A 271 14.06 -1.68 -1.47
C GLY A 271 14.88 -2.91 -1.11
N ASP A 272 14.68 -3.48 0.09
CA ASP A 272 15.31 -4.73 0.51
C ASP A 272 14.90 -5.90 -0.38
N ILE A 273 13.61 -6.03 -0.69
CA ILE A 273 13.10 -7.05 -1.61
C ILE A 273 13.75 -6.87 -2.99
N LEU A 274 13.69 -5.66 -3.58
CA LEU A 274 14.28 -5.39 -4.89
C LEU A 274 15.79 -5.64 -4.91
N ARG A 275 16.50 -5.22 -3.86
CA ARG A 275 17.94 -5.44 -3.72
C ARG A 275 18.26 -6.92 -3.55
N TYR A 276 17.47 -7.67 -2.78
CA TYR A 276 17.64 -9.10 -2.63
C TYR A 276 17.41 -9.83 -3.96
N GLN A 277 16.31 -9.52 -4.65
CA GLN A 277 16.01 -10.12 -5.95
C GLN A 277 17.12 -9.84 -6.98
N ALA A 278 17.67 -8.62 -7.00
CA ALA A 278 18.73 -8.25 -7.94
C ALA A 278 20.15 -8.68 -7.52
N ARG A 279 20.43 -8.72 -6.21
CA ARG A 279 21.79 -8.82 -5.62
C ARG A 279 21.81 -9.60 -4.30
N GLY A 280 20.99 -10.63 -4.17
CA GLY A 280 20.79 -11.39 -2.93
C GLY A 280 21.91 -12.37 -2.56
N GLY A 281 22.86 -12.63 -3.48
CA GLY A 281 23.98 -13.57 -3.26
C GLY A 281 24.70 -13.38 -1.92
N PRO A 282 25.21 -12.18 -1.60
CA PRO A 282 25.88 -11.93 -0.33
C PRO A 282 25.04 -12.21 0.93
N LEU A 283 23.71 -12.00 0.87
CA LEU A 283 22.84 -12.38 1.99
C LEU A 283 22.76 -13.90 2.12
N ARG A 284 22.57 -14.61 1.01
CA ARG A 284 22.53 -16.07 1.00
C ARG A 284 23.83 -16.68 1.48
N ASP A 285 24.98 -16.16 1.06
CA ASP A 285 26.30 -16.60 1.53
C ASP A 285 26.43 -16.41 3.05
N ARG A 286 25.94 -15.29 3.59
CA ARG A 286 25.94 -15.01 5.03
C ARG A 286 25.03 -15.99 5.80
N LEU A 287 23.85 -16.30 5.26
CA LEU A 287 22.94 -17.27 5.86
C LEU A 287 23.55 -18.67 5.85
N GLU A 288 24.15 -19.07 4.73
CA GLU A 288 24.85 -20.33 4.56
C GLU A 288 25.96 -20.48 5.60
N GLN A 289 26.86 -19.50 5.71
CA GLN A 289 27.93 -19.45 6.73
C GLN A 289 27.38 -19.57 8.15
N THR A 290 26.22 -18.96 8.44
CA THR A 290 25.62 -19.00 9.76
C THR A 290 25.06 -20.39 10.08
N ILE A 291 24.41 -21.03 9.09
CA ILE A 291 23.84 -22.37 9.23
C ILE A 291 24.97 -23.38 9.47
N VAL A 292 26.04 -23.37 8.66
CA VAL A 292 27.17 -24.33 8.77
C VAL A 292 28.14 -24.03 9.91
N SER A 293 28.01 -22.90 10.60
CA SER A 293 29.00 -22.49 11.62
C SER A 293 29.12 -23.44 12.82
N GLN A 294 28.13 -24.30 13.03
CA GLN A 294 28.14 -25.33 14.06
C GLN A 294 27.44 -26.57 13.53
N ASP A 295 28.01 -27.74 13.80
CA ASP A 295 27.40 -29.03 13.51
C ASP A 295 26.21 -29.29 14.45
N GLY A 296 25.25 -30.08 13.97
CA GLY A 296 24.09 -30.52 14.75
C GLY A 296 22.73 -30.16 14.15
N PRO A 297 21.63 -30.63 14.76
CA PRO A 297 20.28 -30.43 14.27
C PRO A 297 19.93 -28.93 14.23
N THR A 298 19.58 -28.43 13.05
CA THR A 298 19.31 -27.00 12.81
C THR A 298 17.90 -26.77 12.24
N VAL A 299 17.19 -25.80 12.81
CA VAL A 299 15.90 -25.30 12.33
C VAL A 299 16.08 -23.85 11.92
N VAL A 300 15.58 -23.48 10.74
CA VAL A 300 15.65 -22.10 10.23
C VAL A 300 14.26 -21.51 10.12
N ILE A 301 14.06 -20.30 10.63
CA ILE A 301 12.76 -19.62 10.67
C ILE A 301 12.90 -18.29 9.95
N GLY A 302 12.18 -18.13 8.84
CA GLY A 302 12.19 -16.93 8.02
C GLY A 302 10.87 -16.16 8.09
N HIS A 303 10.94 -14.90 8.50
CA HIS A 303 9.80 -13.98 8.42
C HIS A 303 9.85 -13.18 7.11
N SER A 304 8.75 -13.05 6.36
CA SER A 304 8.69 -12.18 5.17
C SER A 304 9.86 -12.45 4.19
N LEU A 305 10.66 -11.46 3.77
CA LEU A 305 11.87 -11.66 2.94
C LEU A 305 12.89 -12.65 3.52
N GLY A 306 12.96 -12.80 4.84
CA GLY A 306 13.83 -13.78 5.47
C GLY A 306 13.42 -15.21 5.10
N GLY A 307 12.12 -15.44 4.90
CA GLY A 307 11.58 -16.68 4.35
C GLY A 307 11.98 -16.89 2.90
N ILE A 308 11.92 -15.86 2.06
CA ILE A 308 12.41 -15.92 0.67
C ILE A 308 13.89 -16.32 0.64
N ALA A 309 14.73 -15.61 1.42
CA ALA A 309 16.16 -15.85 1.47
C ALA A 309 16.51 -17.27 1.92
N LEU A 310 15.81 -17.80 2.93
CA LEU A 310 16.01 -19.15 3.40
C LEU A 310 15.53 -20.23 2.42
N VAL A 311 14.39 -20.02 1.74
CA VAL A 311 13.93 -20.93 0.68
C VAL A 311 14.96 -21.01 -0.45
N ASP A 312 15.42 -19.86 -0.95
CA ASP A 312 16.47 -19.81 -1.99
C ASP A 312 17.76 -20.49 -1.52
N SER A 313 18.24 -20.19 -0.31
CA SER A 313 19.45 -20.79 0.24
C SER A 313 19.35 -22.31 0.37
N CYS A 314 18.23 -22.83 0.89
CA CYS A 314 18.02 -24.28 1.02
C CYS A 314 17.93 -24.96 -0.35
N ALA A 315 17.24 -24.34 -1.31
CA ALA A 315 17.12 -24.89 -2.67
C ALA A 315 18.46 -24.91 -3.41
N LEU A 316 19.20 -23.81 -3.39
CA LEU A 316 20.52 -23.72 -4.04
C LEU A 316 21.51 -24.71 -3.45
N ALA A 317 21.52 -24.87 -2.12
CA ALA A 317 22.38 -25.85 -1.46
C ALA A 317 22.02 -27.29 -1.83
N ALA A 318 20.73 -27.61 -1.84
CA ALA A 318 20.25 -28.93 -2.27
C ALA A 318 20.63 -29.25 -3.73
N ILE A 319 20.52 -28.26 -4.64
CA ILE A 319 20.90 -28.41 -6.06
C ILE A 319 22.42 -28.54 -6.22
N GLY A 320 23.19 -27.70 -5.52
CA GLY A 320 24.65 -27.64 -5.63
C GLY A 320 25.37 -28.84 -5.00
N GLN A 321 24.65 -29.71 -4.27
CA GLN A 321 25.22 -30.80 -3.48
C GLN A 321 26.30 -30.32 -2.51
N THR A 322 26.25 -29.05 -2.11
CA THR A 322 27.05 -28.53 -1.01
C THR A 322 26.56 -29.25 0.24
N ALA A 323 27.47 -29.90 0.96
CA ALA A 323 27.17 -30.54 2.23
C ALA A 323 26.90 -29.47 3.30
N LEU A 324 25.82 -28.70 3.16
CA LEU A 324 25.23 -28.09 4.32
C LEU A 324 24.78 -29.22 5.23
N PRO A 325 24.97 -29.12 6.56
CA PRO A 325 24.05 -29.76 7.48
C PRO A 325 22.68 -29.16 7.13
N GLN A 326 21.94 -29.84 6.25
CA GLN A 326 20.64 -29.37 5.76
C GLN A 326 19.78 -29.11 7.01
N PRO A 327 19.14 -27.94 7.14
CA PRO A 327 18.20 -27.73 8.21
C PRO A 327 17.19 -28.90 8.22
N GLN A 328 16.84 -29.40 9.39
CA GLN A 328 15.84 -30.45 9.49
C GLN A 328 14.44 -29.90 9.17
N LEU A 329 14.23 -28.62 9.46
CA LEU A 329 12.99 -27.89 9.26
C LEU A 329 13.28 -26.45 8.83
N LEU A 330 12.62 -26.06 7.74
CA LEU A 330 12.43 -24.68 7.33
C LEU A 330 11.03 -24.22 7.75
N VAL A 331 10.96 -23.12 8.49
CA VAL A 331 9.70 -22.45 8.82
C VAL A 331 9.66 -21.12 8.09
N THR A 332 8.62 -20.88 7.29
CA THR A 332 8.33 -19.55 6.75
C THR A 332 7.11 -18.97 7.46
N VAL A 333 7.16 -17.68 7.80
CA VAL A 333 6.06 -16.97 8.47
C VAL A 333 5.77 -15.69 7.69
N GLY A 334 4.54 -15.55 7.19
CA GLY A 334 4.15 -14.39 6.39
C GLY A 334 5.04 -14.17 5.15
N SER A 335 5.45 -15.24 4.48
CA SER A 335 6.46 -15.20 3.40
C SER A 335 5.81 -15.11 2.01
N GLN A 336 6.50 -14.44 1.08
CA GLN A 336 6.11 -14.39 -0.33
C GLN A 336 6.74 -15.50 -1.17
N ALA A 337 7.52 -16.41 -0.56
CA ALA A 337 8.29 -17.42 -1.30
C ALA A 337 7.44 -18.27 -2.28
N PRO A 338 6.25 -18.81 -1.92
CA PRO A 338 5.44 -19.57 -2.88
C PRO A 338 5.00 -18.74 -4.08
N PHE A 339 4.56 -17.49 -3.85
CA PHE A 339 4.15 -16.60 -4.92
C PHE A 339 5.32 -16.21 -5.83
N LEU A 340 6.51 -15.98 -5.27
CA LEU A 340 7.70 -15.71 -6.07
C LEU A 340 8.18 -16.93 -6.85
N HIS A 341 7.92 -18.15 -6.39
CA HIS A 341 8.16 -19.37 -7.18
C HIS A 341 7.25 -19.39 -8.42
N GLU A 342 5.96 -19.13 -8.25
CA GLU A 342 5.00 -19.06 -9.37
C GLU A 342 5.38 -18.00 -10.40
N LEU A 343 5.84 -16.83 -9.94
CA LEU A 343 6.31 -15.76 -10.82
C LEU A 343 7.68 -16.04 -11.47
N GLY A 344 8.37 -17.13 -11.10
CA GLY A 344 9.74 -17.41 -11.53
C GLY A 344 10.77 -16.40 -11.02
N ALA A 345 10.49 -15.80 -9.87
CA ALA A 345 11.32 -14.79 -9.24
C ALA A 345 12.26 -15.36 -8.17
N LEU A 346 12.04 -16.56 -7.66
CA LEU A 346 13.01 -17.21 -6.77
C LEU A 346 14.32 -17.53 -7.51
N THR A 347 15.46 -17.31 -6.86
CA THR A 347 16.77 -17.63 -7.44
C THR A 347 17.03 -19.13 -7.45
N GLY A 348 16.64 -19.82 -6.37
CA GLY A 348 16.96 -21.23 -6.14
C GLY A 348 15.92 -22.21 -6.68
N LEU A 349 14.71 -21.75 -6.99
CA LEU A 349 13.61 -22.60 -7.47
C LEU A 349 12.97 -21.95 -8.72
N PRO A 350 13.28 -22.46 -9.92
CA PRO A 350 12.60 -22.04 -11.15
C PRO A 350 11.09 -22.29 -11.08
N PRO A 351 10.28 -21.57 -11.89
CA PRO A 351 8.83 -21.78 -11.91
C PRO A 351 8.53 -23.22 -12.35
N SER A 352 7.48 -23.80 -11.74
CA SER A 352 7.05 -25.19 -11.96
C SER A 352 8.05 -26.29 -11.55
N ALA A 353 9.22 -25.94 -11.02
CA ALA A 353 10.14 -26.92 -10.45
C ALA A 353 9.59 -27.44 -9.10
N GLY A 354 9.62 -28.75 -8.91
CA GLY A 354 9.43 -29.36 -7.59
C GLY A 354 10.62 -29.07 -6.66
N LEU A 355 10.47 -29.38 -5.37
CA LEU A 355 11.56 -29.17 -4.42
C LEU A 355 12.71 -30.17 -4.67
N PRO A 356 13.96 -29.69 -4.75
CA PRO A 356 15.10 -30.56 -5.06
C PRO A 356 15.29 -31.66 -3.99
N PRO A 357 15.90 -32.81 -4.36
CA PRO A 357 16.33 -33.80 -3.38
C PRO A 357 17.21 -33.16 -2.32
N GLY A 358 16.91 -33.42 -1.05
CA GLY A 358 17.62 -32.82 0.07
C GLY A 358 16.99 -31.55 0.63
N PHE A 359 16.08 -30.86 -0.08
CA PHE A 359 15.36 -29.71 0.49
C PHE A 359 14.64 -30.10 1.79
N PRO A 360 14.69 -29.25 2.85
CA PRO A 360 14.18 -29.58 4.18
C PRO A 360 12.66 -29.76 4.20
N ARG A 361 12.15 -30.34 5.30
CA ARG A 361 10.73 -30.21 5.64
C ARG A 361 10.38 -28.73 5.74
N TRP A 362 9.21 -28.34 5.24
CA TRP A 362 8.82 -26.95 5.15
C TRP A 362 7.45 -26.71 5.79
N LEU A 363 7.46 -26.04 6.95
CA LEU A 363 6.26 -25.48 7.56
C LEU A 363 6.06 -24.04 7.08
N ASN A 364 4.95 -23.75 6.41
CA ASN A 364 4.58 -22.40 6.01
C ASN A 364 3.40 -21.89 6.84
N VAL A 365 3.61 -20.81 7.59
CA VAL A 365 2.61 -20.19 8.47
C VAL A 365 2.09 -18.90 7.85
N TYR A 366 0.77 -18.77 7.74
CA TYR A 366 0.13 -17.61 7.10
C TYR A 366 -1.13 -17.14 7.83
N ASP A 367 -1.44 -15.86 7.70
CA ASP A 367 -2.73 -15.26 8.08
C ASP A 367 -3.42 -14.76 6.81
N ARG A 368 -4.70 -15.10 6.61
CA ARG A 368 -5.46 -14.67 5.41
C ARG A 368 -5.61 -13.15 5.28
N ARG A 369 -5.47 -12.41 6.38
CA ARG A 369 -5.48 -10.93 6.39
C ARG A 369 -4.10 -10.33 6.17
N ASP A 370 -3.06 -11.14 6.04
CA ASP A 370 -1.74 -10.69 5.65
C ASP A 370 -1.61 -10.76 4.13
N LEU A 371 -1.67 -9.60 3.48
CA LEU A 371 -1.58 -9.47 2.02
C LEU A 371 -0.22 -9.86 1.45
N LEU A 372 0.77 -10.16 2.31
CA LEU A 372 2.11 -10.58 1.93
C LEU A 372 2.40 -12.05 2.29
N ALA A 373 1.42 -12.80 2.79
CA ALA A 373 1.55 -14.21 3.12
C ALA A 373 0.88 -15.08 2.06
N TYR A 374 1.61 -16.05 1.53
CA TYR A 374 1.12 -16.95 0.48
C TYR A 374 1.23 -18.41 0.91
N ARG A 375 0.34 -19.24 0.37
CA ARG A 375 0.24 -20.67 0.68
C ARG A 375 1.27 -21.47 -0.13
N ALA A 376 1.94 -22.41 0.49
CA ALA A 376 2.98 -23.24 -0.14
C ALA A 376 2.44 -24.58 -0.62
N GLU A 377 1.60 -25.26 0.17
CA GLU A 377 1.07 -26.60 -0.19
C GLU A 377 0.40 -26.66 -1.56
N PRO A 378 -0.46 -25.69 -1.96
CA PRO A 378 -1.11 -25.75 -3.27
C PRO A 378 -0.15 -25.57 -4.45
N VAL A 379 1.04 -25.02 -4.20
CA VAL A 379 2.08 -24.82 -5.22
C VAL A 379 2.95 -26.08 -5.37
N PHE A 380 3.13 -26.84 -4.28
CA PHE A 380 3.94 -28.06 -4.21
C PHE A 380 3.08 -29.30 -3.91
N THR A 381 2.02 -29.51 -4.72
CA THR A 381 0.93 -30.46 -4.42
C THR A 381 1.36 -31.91 -4.18
N ASP A 382 2.44 -32.36 -4.83
CA ASP A 382 2.93 -33.73 -4.75
C ASP A 382 4.09 -33.91 -3.76
N ASP A 383 4.42 -32.88 -2.98
CA ASP A 383 5.54 -32.91 -2.05
C ASP A 383 5.09 -32.89 -0.58
N SER A 384 5.14 -34.07 0.05
CA SER A 384 4.74 -34.26 1.44
C SER A 384 5.64 -33.55 2.47
N ARG A 385 6.75 -32.94 2.04
CA ARG A 385 7.60 -32.12 2.91
C ARG A 385 6.97 -30.78 3.24
N VAL A 386 6.03 -30.28 2.43
CA VAL A 386 5.43 -28.95 2.59
C VAL A 386 4.15 -29.05 3.39
N THR A 387 3.99 -28.18 4.39
CA THR A 387 2.76 -28.09 5.18
C THR A 387 2.41 -26.64 5.47
N ASP A 388 1.16 -26.26 5.21
CA ASP A 388 0.59 -24.95 5.46
C ASP A 388 -0.12 -24.94 6.83
N HIS A 389 0.06 -23.87 7.59
CA HIS A 389 -0.63 -23.64 8.84
C HIS A 389 -1.24 -22.24 8.87
N GLU A 390 -2.57 -22.18 8.82
CA GLU A 390 -3.31 -20.93 8.95
C GLU A 390 -3.38 -20.51 10.43
N VAL A 391 -3.07 -19.24 10.69
CA VAL A 391 -3.33 -18.56 11.96
C VAL A 391 -4.16 -17.31 11.71
N SER A 392 -4.73 -16.75 12.79
CA SER A 392 -5.50 -15.51 12.71
C SER A 392 -5.08 -14.56 13.81
N SER A 393 -4.42 -13.47 13.42
CA SER A 393 -4.08 -12.34 14.29
C SER A 393 -5.29 -11.49 14.67
N ARG A 394 -6.40 -11.65 13.93
CA ARG A 394 -7.59 -10.78 13.99
C ARG A 394 -7.29 -9.30 13.70
N GLN A 395 -6.16 -9.01 13.07
CA GLN A 395 -5.75 -7.66 12.66
C GLN A 395 -5.92 -7.47 11.15
N PRO A 396 -6.17 -6.24 10.66
CA PRO A 396 -6.09 -5.93 9.23
C PRO A 396 -4.63 -5.75 8.80
N PHE A 397 -4.37 -5.84 7.49
CA PHE A 397 -3.10 -5.44 6.91
C PHE A 397 -2.87 -3.92 7.10
N PRO A 398 -1.64 -3.45 7.40
CA PRO A 398 -0.38 -4.19 7.53
C PRO A 398 -0.09 -4.76 8.93
N LEU A 399 -0.98 -4.57 9.91
CA LEU A 399 -0.74 -5.00 11.30
C LEU A 399 -0.64 -6.52 11.41
N SER A 400 -1.49 -7.26 10.69
CA SER A 400 -1.48 -8.72 10.59
C SER A 400 -0.09 -9.29 10.29
N HIS A 401 0.66 -8.67 9.37
CA HIS A 401 1.98 -9.12 8.95
C HIS A 401 3.02 -9.13 10.07
N SER A 402 2.89 -8.26 11.08
CA SER A 402 3.82 -8.22 12.21
C SER A 402 3.31 -8.96 13.45
N ALA A 403 2.05 -9.41 13.44
CA ALA A 403 1.37 -9.89 14.63
C ALA A 403 1.67 -11.37 14.96
N TYR A 404 2.22 -12.15 14.02
CA TYR A 404 2.53 -13.58 14.19
C TYR A 404 3.26 -13.89 15.50
N TRP A 405 4.25 -13.06 15.85
CA TRP A 405 5.13 -13.25 17.00
C TRP A 405 4.48 -12.94 18.36
N LYS A 406 3.17 -12.62 18.35
CA LYS A 406 2.34 -12.50 19.55
C LYS A 406 1.29 -13.61 19.65
N LEU A 407 1.32 -14.59 18.77
CA LEU A 407 0.35 -15.68 18.73
C LEU A 407 1.00 -16.97 19.23
N ASP A 408 0.52 -17.50 20.35
CA ASP A 408 0.99 -18.78 20.88
C ASP A 408 0.86 -19.90 19.85
N ALA A 409 -0.22 -19.89 19.05
CA ALA A 409 -0.46 -20.85 17.98
C ALA A 409 0.70 -20.98 16.98
N VAL A 410 1.44 -19.89 16.70
CA VAL A 410 2.62 -19.93 15.82
C VAL A 410 3.74 -20.72 16.47
N TYR A 411 4.05 -20.41 17.73
CA TYR A 411 5.12 -21.08 18.48
C TYR A 411 4.78 -22.54 18.77
N ASP A 412 3.54 -22.82 19.18
CA ASP A 412 3.08 -24.18 19.49
C ASP A 412 3.13 -25.07 18.24
N ARG A 413 2.79 -24.53 17.06
CA ARG A 413 2.95 -25.25 15.79
C ARG A 413 4.41 -25.52 15.47
N ILE A 414 5.29 -24.54 15.63
CA ILE A 414 6.74 -24.70 15.38
C ILE A 414 7.31 -25.79 16.28
N VAL A 415 7.03 -25.74 17.58
CA VAL A 415 7.50 -26.75 18.55
C VAL A 415 7.02 -28.14 18.17
N LYS A 416 5.74 -28.28 17.82
CA LYS A 416 5.17 -29.56 17.37
C LYS A 416 5.90 -30.12 16.15
N GLU A 417 6.24 -29.30 15.16
CA GLU A 417 6.97 -29.75 13.96
C GLU A 417 8.43 -30.11 14.26
N ILE A 418 9.07 -29.39 15.19
CA ILE A 418 10.41 -29.71 15.68
C ILE A 418 10.41 -31.07 16.38
N GLU A 419 9.44 -31.31 17.27
CA GLU A 419 9.29 -32.59 17.96
C GLU A 419 9.00 -33.75 17.01
N ALA A 420 8.20 -33.52 15.97
CA ALA A 420 7.95 -34.50 14.92
C ALA A 420 9.15 -34.76 13.98
N SER A 421 10.20 -33.93 14.06
CA SER A 421 11.43 -34.07 13.27
C SER A 421 12.57 -34.77 14.02
N ARG A 422 12.38 -35.04 15.32
CA ARG A 422 13.26 -35.85 16.15
C ARG A 422 12.88 -37.32 16.01
#